data_AF-A0A0W0TSW7-F1
#
_entry.id   AF-A0A0W0TSW7-F1
#
_cell.length_a   1.000
_cell.length_b   1.000
_cell.length_c   1.000
_cell.angle_alpha   90.00
_cell.angle_beta   90.00
_cell.angle_gamma   90.00
#
_symmetry.space_group_name_H-M   'P 1'
#
loop_
_entity.id
_entity.type
_entity.pdbx_description
1 polymer ?
#
loop_
_entity_poly.entity_id
_entity_poly.type
_entity_poly.pdbx_seq_one_letter_code
_entity_poly.pdbx_strand_id
1 'polypeptide(L)'
;MPHDKVDIQPLQESHRPSASHLDSDAASLHALQRAAFRMLPCLKNVAVSEAVWREIADFFRERERERVSRASLLYFLERAGVLTHSDIKSRHSERIRATAQETGAASASVEPSRRRKRPLVYEEGDNQFVLQSESQVRLTPIKKTGVRVAALEPSKTGGSFLSPGGHEYRSFYKSARSTLFLPVTPDAKKPHAPHQLPSRISAGKRATTRHFTVTEQTVHTKKARGLSQKQLAGLSCQEMFRAHGMSDFALHGRNYHWSHLVGLLLGGEHAIENMVPGTAESNLNTLHAVERRILQLLQEGVMEVDMVVTPRYPKDPDILLPKHVHFQLAWSQAGRTHSETLTIYTVSRRPLTRSMRDALQLIREADAGDTSPKAGY
;
A
#
# COMPACT_ATOMS: atom_id res chain seq x y z
N MET A 1 -27.56 6.07 -57.27
CA MET A 1 -26.39 5.91 -56.37
C MET A 1 -26.71 4.75 -55.44
N PRO A 2 -25.88 3.70 -55.41
CA PRO A 2 -26.28 2.36 -55.01
C PRO A 2 -26.24 2.15 -53.49
N HIS A 3 -27.06 1.21 -53.03
CA HIS A 3 -27.18 0.75 -51.65
C HIS A 3 -25.91 0.03 -51.18
N ASP A 4 -25.25 0.56 -50.16
CA ASP A 4 -24.20 -0.16 -49.43
C ASP A 4 -24.84 -1.25 -48.55
N LYS A 5 -24.51 -2.49 -48.89
CA LYS A 5 -24.81 -3.68 -48.09
C LYS A 5 -23.91 -3.65 -46.85
N VAL A 6 -24.52 -3.58 -45.68
CA VAL A 6 -23.83 -3.79 -44.40
C VAL A 6 -23.66 -5.31 -44.23
N ASP A 7 -22.43 -5.79 -44.42
CA ASP A 7 -22.02 -7.14 -44.03
C ASP A 7 -22.00 -7.23 -42.49
N ILE A 8 -22.99 -7.93 -41.94
CA ILE A 8 -22.99 -8.34 -40.54
C ILE A 8 -22.04 -9.54 -40.44
N GLN A 9 -20.83 -9.31 -39.92
CA GLN A 9 -19.92 -10.39 -39.55
C GLN A 9 -20.55 -11.26 -38.43
N PRO A 10 -20.48 -12.59 -38.52
CA PRO A 10 -20.98 -13.46 -37.47
C PRO A 10 -20.14 -13.26 -36.20
N LEU A 11 -20.82 -13.20 -35.04
CA LEU A 11 -20.21 -13.21 -33.72
C LEU A 11 -19.17 -14.35 -33.65
N GLN A 12 -17.91 -13.98 -33.43
CA GLN A 12 -16.87 -14.93 -33.05
C GLN A 12 -17.31 -15.67 -31.78
N GLU A 13 -17.54 -16.96 -31.93
CA GLU A 13 -17.72 -17.90 -30.83
C GLU A 13 -16.56 -17.76 -29.84
N SER A 14 -16.92 -17.65 -28.57
CA SER A 14 -15.97 -17.62 -27.47
C SER A 14 -15.10 -18.88 -27.51
N HIS A 15 -13.78 -18.68 -27.58
CA HIS A 15 -12.78 -19.72 -27.46
C HIS A 15 -13.03 -20.56 -26.20
N ARG A 16 -13.59 -21.76 -26.37
CA ARG A 16 -13.42 -22.84 -25.40
C ARG A 16 -11.96 -23.30 -25.51
N PRO A 17 -11.19 -23.35 -24.41
CA PRO A 17 -9.83 -23.85 -24.44
C PRO A 17 -9.83 -25.31 -24.89
N SER A 18 -9.00 -25.62 -25.89
CA SER A 18 -8.81 -26.96 -26.46
C SER A 18 -8.28 -27.92 -25.39
N ALA A 19 -8.75 -29.18 -25.42
CA ALA A 19 -8.41 -30.21 -24.43
C ALA A 19 -6.90 -30.51 -24.31
N SER A 20 -6.10 -30.15 -25.32
CA SER A 20 -4.64 -30.26 -25.29
C SER A 20 -3.93 -29.30 -24.31
N HIS A 21 -4.60 -28.21 -23.87
CA HIS A 21 -4.07 -27.34 -22.82
C HIS A 21 -4.24 -27.94 -21.42
N LEU A 22 -5.33 -28.69 -21.19
CA LEU A 22 -5.69 -29.25 -19.88
C LEU A 22 -4.70 -30.34 -19.42
N ASP A 23 -4.21 -31.18 -20.34
CA ASP A 23 -3.21 -32.21 -20.01
C ASP A 23 -1.85 -31.60 -19.63
N SER A 24 -1.49 -30.46 -20.23
CA SER A 24 -0.26 -29.74 -19.88
C SER A 24 -0.33 -29.11 -18.48
N ASP A 25 -1.53 -28.64 -18.09
CA ASP A 25 -1.76 -28.00 -16.79
C ASP A 25 -1.74 -29.03 -15.65
N ALA A 26 -2.36 -30.20 -15.83
CA ALA A 26 -2.33 -31.27 -14.83
C ALA A 26 -0.92 -31.83 -14.62
N ALA A 27 -0.16 -32.07 -15.70
CA ALA A 27 1.23 -32.53 -15.64
C ALA A 27 2.14 -31.49 -14.95
N SER A 28 1.93 -30.20 -15.24
CA SER A 28 2.63 -29.08 -14.60
C SER A 28 2.33 -29.00 -13.10
N LEU A 29 1.06 -29.17 -12.70
CA LEU A 29 0.65 -29.17 -11.31
C LEU A 29 1.27 -30.33 -10.52
N HIS A 30 1.28 -31.53 -11.09
CA HIS A 30 1.90 -32.70 -10.46
C HIS A 30 3.42 -32.55 -10.33
N ALA A 31 4.09 -31.94 -11.31
CA ALA A 31 5.51 -31.59 -11.21
C ALA A 31 5.79 -30.58 -10.09
N LEU A 32 4.95 -29.54 -9.97
CA LEU A 32 4.98 -28.57 -8.88
C LEU A 32 4.82 -29.26 -7.51
N GLN A 33 3.80 -30.11 -7.35
CA GLN A 33 3.55 -30.84 -6.10
C GLN A 33 4.75 -31.72 -5.72
N ARG A 34 5.30 -32.49 -6.67
CA ARG A 34 6.51 -33.29 -6.43
C ARG A 34 7.71 -32.45 -6.01
N ALA A 35 7.92 -31.28 -6.63
CA ALA A 35 8.97 -30.35 -6.20
C ALA A 35 8.70 -29.80 -4.79
N ALA A 36 7.45 -29.43 -4.49
CA ALA A 36 7.05 -28.93 -3.18
C ALA A 36 7.25 -29.97 -2.08
N PHE A 37 6.85 -31.22 -2.28
CA PHE A 37 7.06 -32.32 -1.32
C PHE A 37 8.53 -32.64 -1.09
N ARG A 38 9.40 -32.45 -2.10
CA ARG A 38 10.85 -32.56 -1.90
C ARG A 38 11.39 -31.42 -1.04
N MET A 39 10.93 -30.19 -1.25
CA MET A 39 11.38 -29.03 -0.47
C MET A 39 10.79 -28.96 0.94
N LEU A 40 9.58 -29.49 1.12
CA LEU A 40 8.79 -29.47 2.35
C LEU A 40 8.12 -30.84 2.56
N PRO A 41 8.87 -31.88 3.00
CA PRO A 41 8.35 -33.24 3.14
C PRO A 41 7.14 -33.36 4.06
N CYS A 42 7.02 -32.48 5.06
CA CYS A 42 5.87 -32.39 5.95
C CYS A 42 4.53 -32.17 5.23
N LEU A 43 4.53 -31.60 4.02
CA LEU A 43 3.31 -31.38 3.25
C LEU A 43 2.66 -32.68 2.79
N LYS A 44 3.38 -33.83 2.81
CA LYS A 44 2.79 -35.14 2.54
C LYS A 44 1.67 -35.50 3.51
N ASN A 45 1.72 -34.94 4.73
CA ASN A 45 0.75 -35.18 5.79
C ASN A 45 -0.23 -34.02 5.97
N VAL A 46 -0.19 -33.02 5.08
CA VAL A 46 -1.05 -31.84 5.14
C VAL A 46 -1.91 -31.80 3.89
N ALA A 47 -3.23 -31.76 4.06
CA ALA A 47 -4.15 -31.61 2.95
C ALA A 47 -4.03 -30.19 2.37
N VAL A 48 -3.48 -30.08 1.16
CA VAL A 48 -3.41 -28.84 0.40
C VAL A 48 -4.40 -28.94 -0.75
N SER A 49 -5.37 -28.03 -0.82
CA SER A 49 -6.40 -28.06 -1.85
C SER A 49 -5.80 -27.80 -3.23
N GLU A 50 -6.46 -28.32 -4.27
CA GLU A 50 -6.04 -28.11 -5.65
C GLU A 50 -6.04 -26.62 -6.04
N ALA A 51 -7.00 -25.84 -5.51
CA ALA A 51 -7.07 -24.40 -5.72
C ALA A 51 -5.80 -23.67 -5.28
N VAL A 52 -5.23 -24.04 -4.12
CA VAL A 52 -3.96 -23.47 -3.63
C VAL A 52 -2.80 -23.85 -4.52
N TRP A 53 -2.76 -25.09 -5.01
CA TRP A 53 -1.73 -25.51 -5.96
C TRP A 53 -1.80 -24.75 -7.28
N ARG A 54 -3.02 -24.51 -7.79
CA ARG A 54 -3.23 -23.71 -9.00
C ARG A 54 -2.79 -22.26 -8.78
N GLU A 55 -3.15 -21.64 -7.65
CA GLU A 55 -2.69 -20.28 -7.29
C GLU A 55 -1.16 -20.18 -7.30
N ILE A 56 -0.46 -21.18 -6.72
CA ILE A 56 1.00 -21.24 -6.75
C ILE A 56 1.50 -21.38 -8.20
N ALA A 57 0.93 -22.30 -8.98
CA ALA A 57 1.35 -22.52 -10.36
C ALA A 57 1.17 -21.28 -11.23
N ASP A 58 0.02 -20.61 -11.13
CA ASP A 58 -0.31 -19.38 -11.85
C ASP A 58 0.67 -18.26 -11.49
N PHE A 59 1.01 -18.10 -10.20
CA PHE A 59 2.00 -17.13 -9.76
C PHE A 59 3.39 -17.33 -10.40
N PHE A 60 3.84 -18.58 -10.54
CA PHE A 60 5.13 -18.87 -11.18
C PHE A 60 5.08 -18.69 -12.69
N ARG A 61 3.94 -19.04 -13.32
CA ARG A 61 3.67 -18.88 -14.75
C ARG A 61 3.63 -17.41 -15.15
N GLU A 62 2.83 -16.59 -14.46
CA GLU A 62 2.67 -15.15 -14.68
C GLU A 62 3.99 -14.38 -14.57
N ARG A 63 4.99 -14.95 -13.89
CA ARG A 63 6.30 -14.29 -13.66
C ARG A 63 7.45 -14.94 -14.40
N GLU A 64 7.16 -15.86 -15.31
CA GLU A 64 8.15 -16.60 -16.10
C GLU A 64 9.25 -17.22 -15.20
N ARG A 65 8.86 -17.72 -14.02
CA ARG A 65 9.80 -18.31 -13.07
C ARG A 65 9.77 -19.83 -13.21
N GLU A 66 10.85 -20.39 -13.73
CA GLU A 66 11.02 -21.83 -13.91
C GLU A 66 11.08 -22.62 -12.60
N ARG A 67 11.46 -21.98 -11.49
CA ARG A 67 11.78 -22.66 -10.24
C ARG A 67 10.99 -22.12 -9.06
N VAL A 68 10.35 -23.06 -8.37
CA VAL A 68 9.62 -22.84 -7.13
C VAL A 68 10.60 -22.69 -5.98
N SER A 69 10.52 -21.58 -5.25
CA SER A 69 11.34 -21.36 -4.06
C SER A 69 10.60 -21.78 -2.80
N ARG A 70 11.32 -22.29 -1.80
CA ARG A 70 10.74 -22.63 -0.50
C ARG A 70 10.05 -21.43 0.16
N ALA A 71 10.62 -20.23 0.06
CA ALA A 71 10.02 -19.01 0.62
C ALA A 71 8.67 -18.70 -0.03
N SER A 72 8.57 -18.85 -1.36
CA SER A 72 7.30 -18.68 -2.08
C SER A 72 6.27 -19.73 -1.67
N LEU A 73 6.66 -21.00 -1.52
CA LEU A 73 5.73 -22.02 -1.04
C LEU A 73 5.22 -21.73 0.36
N LEU A 74 6.12 -21.42 1.30
CA LEU A 74 5.73 -21.12 2.68
C LEU A 74 4.78 -19.92 2.71
N TYR A 75 5.04 -18.89 1.90
CA TYR A 75 4.16 -17.73 1.76
C TYR A 75 2.74 -18.10 1.31
N PHE A 76 2.60 -18.91 0.25
CA PHE A 76 1.28 -19.31 -0.25
C PHE A 76 0.54 -20.24 0.70
N LEU A 77 1.26 -21.15 1.34
CA LEU A 77 0.68 -22.08 2.31
C LEU A 77 0.25 -21.35 3.59
N GLU A 78 0.99 -20.32 4.02
CA GLU A 78 0.58 -19.43 5.12
C GLU A 78 -0.69 -18.65 4.75
N ARG A 79 -0.69 -18.03 3.56
CA ARG A 79 -1.82 -17.23 3.05
C ARG A 79 -3.09 -18.07 2.92
N ALA A 80 -2.96 -19.33 2.50
CA ALA A 80 -4.06 -20.27 2.38
C ALA A 80 -4.51 -20.87 3.73
N GLY A 81 -3.88 -20.52 4.85
CA GLY A 81 -4.18 -21.09 6.17
C GLY A 81 -3.77 -22.56 6.32
N VAL A 82 -3.00 -23.10 5.37
CA VAL A 82 -2.52 -24.49 5.36
C VAL A 82 -1.40 -24.69 6.38
N LEU A 83 -0.57 -23.66 6.58
CA LEU A 83 0.48 -23.63 7.60
C LEU A 83 0.29 -22.42 8.50
N THR A 84 0.53 -22.59 9.80
CA THR A 84 0.59 -21.46 10.73
C THR A 84 1.96 -20.79 10.69
N HIS A 85 2.02 -19.52 11.10
CA HIS A 85 3.31 -18.83 11.29
C HIS A 85 4.24 -19.56 12.29
N SER A 86 3.65 -20.24 13.27
CA SER A 86 4.40 -21.08 14.22
C SER A 86 5.11 -22.23 13.50
N ASP A 87 4.39 -22.92 12.61
CA ASP A 87 4.94 -24.00 11.76
C ASP A 87 6.07 -23.50 10.87
N ILE A 88 5.95 -22.28 10.34
CA ILE A 88 6.97 -21.70 9.47
C ILE A 88 8.23 -21.35 10.27
N LYS A 89 8.07 -20.79 11.48
CA LYS A 89 9.18 -20.41 12.36
C LYS A 89 9.96 -21.60 12.88
N SER A 90 9.27 -22.64 13.40
CA SER A 90 9.93 -23.85 13.88
C SER A 90 10.77 -24.51 12.78
N ARG A 91 10.23 -24.53 11.56
CA ARG A 91 10.92 -25.11 10.40
C ARG A 91 12.08 -24.26 9.88
N HIS A 92 12.06 -22.95 10.11
CA HIS A 92 13.19 -22.08 9.78
C HIS A 92 14.33 -22.24 10.80
N SER A 93 14.01 -22.39 12.09
CA SER A 93 15.01 -22.58 13.14
C SER A 93 15.67 -23.96 13.08
N GLU A 94 14.93 -25.01 12.74
CA GLU A 94 15.47 -26.37 12.50
C GLU A 94 16.54 -26.38 11.42
N ARG A 95 16.34 -25.65 10.31
CA ARG A 95 17.33 -25.59 9.23
C ARG A 95 18.58 -24.82 9.61
N ILE A 96 18.44 -23.69 10.31
CA ILE A 96 19.60 -22.93 10.79
C ILE A 96 20.45 -23.82 11.71
N ARG A 97 19.81 -24.63 12.57
CA ARG A 97 20.49 -25.62 13.40
C ARG A 97 21.15 -26.72 12.58
N ALA A 98 20.48 -27.29 11.58
CA ALA A 98 21.05 -28.32 10.72
C ALA A 98 22.27 -27.81 9.92
N THR A 99 22.19 -26.61 9.33
CA THR A 99 23.32 -26.01 8.59
C THR A 99 24.48 -25.63 9.51
N ALA A 100 24.21 -25.18 10.74
CA ALA A 100 25.26 -24.92 11.73
C ALA A 100 25.96 -26.22 12.19
N GLN A 101 25.22 -27.33 12.29
CA GLN A 101 25.77 -28.65 12.61
C GLN A 101 26.60 -29.22 11.45
N GLU A 102 26.17 -29.06 10.20
CA GLU A 102 26.89 -29.52 9.01
C GLU A 102 28.17 -28.74 8.72
N THR A 103 28.22 -27.45 9.07
CA THR A 103 29.40 -26.61 8.82
C THR A 103 30.46 -26.66 9.92
N GLY A 104 30.23 -27.45 10.99
CA GLY A 104 31.17 -27.53 12.13
C GLY A 104 31.40 -26.18 12.82
N ALA A 105 30.54 -25.19 12.55
CA ALA A 105 30.63 -23.87 13.14
C ALA A 105 30.20 -23.97 14.60
N ALA A 106 31.18 -24.26 15.47
CA ALA A 106 31.06 -24.05 16.90
C ALA A 106 30.43 -22.67 17.12
N SER A 107 29.47 -22.62 18.03
CA SER A 107 28.65 -21.47 18.39
C SER A 107 29.50 -20.28 18.84
N ALA A 108 30.18 -19.61 17.90
CA ALA A 108 30.57 -18.24 18.09
C ALA A 108 29.24 -17.48 18.14
N SER A 109 28.92 -16.93 19.31
CA SER A 109 27.85 -15.97 19.49
C SER A 109 28.17 -14.76 18.62
N VAL A 110 27.87 -14.86 17.33
CA VAL A 110 27.84 -13.71 16.43
C VAL A 110 26.67 -12.91 16.96
N GLU A 111 26.98 -11.94 17.83
CA GLU A 111 26.01 -10.94 18.25
C GLU A 111 25.35 -10.44 16.97
N PRO A 112 24.02 -10.56 16.85
CA PRO A 112 23.33 -10.17 15.63
C PRO A 112 23.69 -8.71 15.41
N SER A 113 24.43 -8.44 14.33
CA SER A 113 24.91 -7.10 14.00
C SER A 113 23.72 -6.17 14.17
N ARG A 114 23.72 -5.36 15.23
CA ARG A 114 22.60 -4.47 15.54
C ARG A 114 22.56 -3.51 14.37
N ARG A 115 21.74 -3.80 13.36
CA ARG A 115 21.44 -2.88 12.26
C ARG A 115 21.06 -1.60 12.96
N ARG A 116 21.95 -0.60 12.94
CA ARG A 116 21.71 0.70 13.57
C ARG A 116 20.36 1.16 13.05
N LYS A 117 19.37 1.19 13.93
CA LYS A 117 18.07 1.81 13.63
C LYS A 117 18.42 3.25 13.30
N ARG A 118 18.43 3.61 12.02
CA ARG A 118 18.62 5.01 11.64
C ARG A 118 17.48 5.77 12.31
N PRO A 119 17.77 6.79 13.13
CA PRO A 119 16.71 7.60 13.72
C PRO A 119 15.84 8.14 12.58
N LEU A 120 14.53 8.11 12.78
CA LEU A 120 13.60 8.75 11.87
C LEU A 120 13.86 10.26 11.99
N VAL A 121 14.66 10.82 11.09
CA VAL A 121 14.93 12.26 11.09
C VAL A 121 13.66 12.92 10.58
N TYR A 122 13.03 13.70 11.43
CA TYR A 122 11.91 14.54 11.03
C TYR A 122 12.46 15.68 10.17
N GLU A 123 11.90 15.87 8.98
CA GLU A 123 12.24 17.05 8.20
C GLU A 123 11.69 18.30 8.91
N GLU A 124 12.61 19.17 9.31
CA GLU A 124 12.31 20.55 9.65
C GLU A 124 11.96 21.30 8.35
N GLY A 125 10.94 22.14 8.41
CA GLY A 125 10.50 22.89 7.25
C GLY A 125 9.18 23.61 7.48
N ASP A 126 8.87 24.51 6.56
CA ASP A 126 7.67 25.34 6.62
C ASP A 126 6.39 24.52 6.56
N ASN A 127 5.37 25.00 7.26
CA ASN A 127 4.04 24.40 7.18
C ASN A 127 3.35 24.84 5.88
N GLN A 128 3.16 23.88 4.97
CA GLN A 128 2.58 24.15 3.66
C GLN A 128 1.06 24.07 3.63
N PHE A 129 0.43 23.71 4.75
CA PHE A 129 -1.01 23.57 4.79
C PHE A 129 -1.72 24.91 4.62
N VAL A 130 -2.84 24.84 3.90
CA VAL A 130 -3.86 25.87 3.84
C VAL A 130 -5.14 25.30 4.44
N LEU A 131 -5.72 25.99 5.41
CA LEU A 131 -7.03 25.69 5.98
C LEU A 131 -8.09 26.52 5.26
N GLN A 132 -9.22 25.91 4.90
CA GLN A 132 -10.36 26.63 4.33
C GLN A 132 -10.85 27.70 5.32
N SER A 133 -11.10 28.92 4.82
CA SER A 133 -11.60 30.05 5.63
C SER A 133 -12.93 29.78 6.35
N GLU A 134 -13.77 28.90 5.80
CA GLU A 134 -15.08 28.53 6.36
C GLU A 134 -14.99 27.46 7.46
N SER A 135 -13.78 27.03 7.85
CA SER A 135 -13.61 26.01 8.88
C SER A 135 -14.07 26.51 10.26
N GLN A 136 -14.82 25.66 10.96
CA GLN A 136 -15.42 25.96 12.27
C GLN A 136 -14.45 25.75 13.46
N VAL A 137 -13.14 25.71 13.19
CA VAL A 137 -12.11 25.40 14.19
C VAL A 137 -11.46 26.67 14.73
N ARG A 138 -11.10 26.65 16.02
CA ARG A 138 -10.36 27.74 16.67
C ARG A 138 -9.02 27.97 15.95
N LEU A 139 -8.91 29.10 15.27
CA LEU A 139 -7.78 29.38 14.37
C LEU A 139 -6.47 29.71 15.08
N THR A 140 -6.52 30.24 16.31
CA THR A 140 -5.32 30.80 16.98
C THR A 140 -4.22 29.77 17.24
N PRO A 141 -4.48 28.59 17.83
CA PRO A 141 -3.44 27.56 18.03
C PRO A 141 -2.90 27.02 16.70
N ILE A 142 -3.79 26.86 15.70
CA ILE A 142 -3.43 26.32 14.39
C ILE A 142 -2.51 27.29 13.63
N LYS A 143 -2.79 28.59 13.63
CA LYS A 143 -1.94 29.60 12.98
C LYS A 143 -0.52 29.64 13.55
N LYS A 144 -0.32 29.33 14.84
CA LYS A 144 1.03 29.25 15.45
C LYS A 144 1.89 28.14 14.84
N THR A 145 1.29 27.12 14.25
CA THR A 145 2.02 26.07 13.53
C THR A 145 2.41 26.49 12.11
N GLY A 146 2.08 27.71 11.67
CA GLY A 146 2.37 28.22 10.32
C GLY A 146 1.32 27.89 9.26
N VAL A 147 0.18 27.30 9.63
CA VAL A 147 -0.93 27.06 8.69
C VAL A 147 -1.48 28.39 8.17
N ARG A 148 -1.61 28.48 6.85
CA ARG A 148 -2.27 29.62 6.19
C ARG A 148 -3.77 29.40 6.13
N VAL A 149 -4.55 30.47 6.13
CA VAL A 149 -6.01 30.42 5.96
C VAL A 149 -6.36 31.15 4.68
N ALA A 150 -7.12 30.51 3.80
CA ALA A 150 -7.58 31.12 2.55
C ALA A 150 -8.95 30.58 2.13
N ALA A 151 -9.73 31.40 1.44
CA ALA A 151 -10.88 30.93 0.69
C ALA A 151 -10.36 30.28 -0.59
N LEU A 152 -10.66 28.99 -0.78
CA LEU A 152 -10.28 28.26 -1.99
C LEU A 152 -11.54 27.89 -2.78
N GLU A 153 -11.49 28.11 -4.08
CA GLU A 153 -12.59 27.79 -5.00
C GLU A 153 -12.24 26.55 -5.84
N PRO A 154 -13.20 25.68 -6.18
CA PRO A 154 -12.93 24.53 -7.05
C PRO A 154 -12.35 24.95 -8.42
N SER A 155 -11.30 24.26 -8.86
CA SER A 155 -10.72 24.47 -10.20
C SER A 155 -11.62 23.90 -11.30
N LYS A 156 -11.59 24.53 -12.48
CA LYS A 156 -12.31 24.06 -13.70
C LYS A 156 -11.86 22.67 -14.17
N THR A 157 -10.61 22.29 -13.90
CA THR A 157 -10.03 21.00 -14.32
C THR A 157 -10.48 19.82 -13.44
N GLY A 158 -11.13 20.10 -12.31
CA GLY A 158 -11.63 19.11 -11.37
C GLY A 158 -10.53 18.47 -10.49
N GLY A 159 -10.83 18.30 -9.20
CA GLY A 159 -9.95 17.63 -8.24
C GLY A 159 -8.88 18.52 -7.58
N SER A 160 -8.88 19.81 -7.88
CA SER A 160 -8.03 20.83 -7.26
C SER A 160 -8.83 22.10 -6.95
N PHE A 161 -8.21 23.03 -6.25
CA PHE A 161 -8.79 24.28 -5.78
C PHE A 161 -7.83 25.45 -6.04
N LEU A 162 -8.35 26.63 -6.31
CA LEU A 162 -7.60 27.83 -6.58
C LEU A 162 -7.73 28.80 -5.41
N SER A 163 -6.60 29.38 -5.00
CA SER A 163 -6.58 30.55 -4.11
C SER A 163 -6.91 31.83 -4.88
N PRO A 164 -7.19 32.96 -4.19
CA PRO A 164 -7.43 34.24 -4.85
C PRO A 164 -6.24 34.73 -5.70
N GLY A 165 -5.02 34.30 -5.36
CA GLY A 165 -3.80 34.56 -6.15
C GLY A 165 -3.60 33.61 -7.33
N GLY A 166 -4.56 32.74 -7.65
CA GLY A 166 -4.48 31.77 -8.75
C GLY A 166 -3.60 30.55 -8.49
N HIS A 167 -3.02 30.40 -7.29
CA HIS A 167 -2.26 29.19 -6.94
C HIS A 167 -3.17 27.99 -6.73
N GLU A 168 -2.75 26.83 -7.23
CA GLU A 168 -3.50 25.58 -7.18
C GLU A 168 -3.16 24.73 -5.95
N TYR A 169 -4.20 24.18 -5.34
CA TYR A 169 -4.18 23.40 -4.12
C TYR A 169 -5.00 22.13 -4.27
N ARG A 170 -4.73 21.14 -3.43
CA ARG A 170 -5.39 19.84 -3.45
C ARG A 170 -5.69 19.38 -2.04
N SER A 171 -6.87 18.80 -1.83
CA SER A 171 -7.31 18.38 -0.49
C SER A 171 -6.40 17.28 0.05
N PHE A 172 -5.94 17.45 1.29
CA PHE A 172 -5.12 16.47 2.00
C PHE A 172 -5.89 15.80 3.14
N TYR A 173 -6.64 16.58 3.91
CA TYR A 173 -7.46 16.10 5.02
C TYR A 173 -8.83 16.76 4.97
N LYS A 174 -9.87 16.00 5.28
CA LYS A 174 -11.25 16.48 5.40
C LYS A 174 -11.95 15.81 6.57
N SER A 175 -12.62 16.60 7.38
CA SER A 175 -13.59 16.16 8.40
C SER A 175 -14.92 16.87 8.18
N ALA A 176 -15.86 16.70 9.09
CA ALA A 176 -17.13 17.44 9.08
C ALA A 176 -16.94 18.97 9.23
N ARG A 177 -15.85 19.42 9.88
CA ARG A 177 -15.66 20.83 10.30
C ARG A 177 -14.49 21.52 9.62
N SER A 178 -13.60 20.75 9.00
CA SER A 178 -12.30 21.22 8.55
C SER A 178 -11.87 20.58 7.25
N THR A 179 -11.20 21.36 6.40
CA THR A 179 -10.48 20.82 5.23
C THR A 179 -9.11 21.48 5.14
N LEU A 180 -8.07 20.65 5.08
CA LEU A 180 -6.70 21.06 4.84
C LEU A 180 -6.30 20.77 3.41
N PHE A 181 -5.55 21.69 2.84
CA PHE A 181 -5.05 21.60 1.48
C PHE A 181 -3.53 21.70 1.45
N LEU A 182 -2.95 21.04 0.46
CA LEU A 182 -1.55 21.18 0.09
C LEU A 182 -1.42 21.87 -1.26
N PRO A 183 -0.37 22.64 -1.50
CA PRO A 183 -0.09 23.15 -2.84
C PRO A 183 0.08 21.97 -3.82
N VAL A 184 -0.45 22.11 -5.02
CA VAL A 184 -0.09 21.23 -6.13
C VAL A 184 1.37 21.51 -6.42
N THR A 185 2.24 20.54 -6.11
CA THR A 185 3.64 20.64 -6.54
C THR A 185 3.64 20.66 -8.07
N PRO A 186 4.33 21.61 -8.72
CA PRO A 186 4.43 21.60 -10.18
C PRO A 186 4.89 20.21 -10.61
N ASP A 187 4.20 19.64 -11.60
CA ASP A 187 4.65 18.39 -12.19
C ASP A 187 6.13 18.55 -12.57
N ALA A 188 6.92 17.50 -12.34
CA ALA A 188 8.25 17.46 -12.92
C ALA A 188 8.16 17.73 -14.42
N LYS A 189 9.29 18.14 -15.00
CA LYS A 189 9.40 18.41 -16.44
C LYS A 189 8.75 17.25 -17.22
N LYS A 190 8.13 17.61 -18.36
CA LYS A 190 7.28 16.73 -19.18
C LYS A 190 7.76 15.27 -19.12
N PRO A 191 6.87 14.31 -18.81
CA PRO A 191 7.24 12.91 -18.70
C PRO A 191 8.01 12.48 -19.95
N HIS A 192 9.12 11.79 -19.75
CA HIS A 192 9.85 11.18 -20.85
C HIS A 192 8.97 10.12 -21.52
N ALA A 193 9.25 9.82 -22.78
CA ALA A 193 8.53 8.79 -23.51
C ALA A 193 8.47 7.50 -22.67
N PRO A 194 7.29 6.87 -22.54
CA PRO A 194 7.12 5.69 -21.70
C PRO A 194 8.07 4.60 -22.17
N HIS A 195 8.85 4.04 -21.24
CA HIS A 195 9.59 2.81 -21.52
C HIS A 195 8.59 1.65 -21.52
N GLN A 196 8.65 0.79 -22.53
CA GLN A 196 7.84 -0.43 -22.56
C GLN A 196 8.08 -1.22 -21.27
N LEU A 197 7.00 -1.51 -20.54
CA LEU A 197 7.05 -2.49 -19.46
C LEU A 197 7.61 -3.79 -20.05
N PRO A 198 8.54 -4.47 -19.36
CA PRO A 198 8.94 -5.82 -19.75
C PRO A 198 7.70 -6.67 -20.05
N SER A 199 7.67 -7.34 -21.21
CA SER A 199 6.58 -8.23 -21.64
C SER A 199 6.24 -9.32 -20.61
N ARG A 200 7.19 -9.59 -19.69
CA ARG A 200 7.08 -10.49 -18.52
C ARG A 200 6.07 -10.05 -17.46
N ILE A 201 5.51 -8.85 -17.59
CA ILE A 201 4.56 -8.30 -16.64
C ILE A 201 3.21 -8.35 -17.31
N SER A 202 2.58 -9.52 -17.27
CA SER A 202 1.14 -9.64 -17.49
C SER A 202 0.45 -8.60 -16.59
N ALA A 203 -0.01 -7.52 -17.22
CA ALA A 203 -0.71 -6.36 -16.67
C ALA A 203 -0.83 -6.37 -15.14
N GLY A 204 0.06 -5.67 -14.44
CA GLY A 204 -0.04 -5.53 -12.99
C GLY A 204 -1.45 -5.08 -12.63
N LYS A 205 -2.25 -5.98 -12.03
CA LYS A 205 -3.65 -5.68 -11.72
C LYS A 205 -3.68 -4.45 -10.83
N ARG A 206 -4.47 -3.45 -11.21
CA ARG A 206 -4.70 -2.27 -10.38
C ARG A 206 -5.25 -2.75 -9.04
N ALA A 207 -4.58 -2.36 -7.96
CA ALA A 207 -5.14 -2.57 -6.63
C ALA A 207 -6.51 -1.89 -6.54
N THR A 208 -7.48 -2.56 -5.94
CA THR A 208 -8.87 -2.10 -5.83
C THR A 208 -9.14 -1.51 -4.45
N THR A 209 -10.35 -0.97 -4.26
CA THR A 209 -10.81 -0.52 -2.94
C THR A 209 -10.78 -1.66 -1.94
N ARG A 210 -10.25 -1.38 -0.74
CA ARG A 210 -10.24 -2.32 0.37
C ARG A 210 -11.00 -1.75 1.56
N HIS A 211 -11.79 -2.61 2.19
CA HIS A 211 -12.43 -2.37 3.46
C HIS A 211 -11.68 -3.18 4.52
N PHE A 212 -11.34 -2.55 5.63
CA PHE A 212 -10.59 -3.20 6.69
C PHE A 212 -10.94 -2.56 8.03
N THR A 213 -11.32 -3.37 9.01
CA THR A 213 -11.57 -2.93 10.38
C THR A 213 -10.32 -3.19 11.21
N VAL A 214 -9.72 -2.13 11.72
CA VAL A 214 -8.52 -2.23 12.55
C VAL A 214 -8.94 -2.31 14.01
N THR A 215 -8.51 -3.38 14.68
CA THR A 215 -8.69 -3.60 16.12
C THR A 215 -7.34 -3.83 16.80
N GLU A 216 -7.29 -3.77 18.12
CA GLU A 216 -6.10 -4.11 18.90
C GLU A 216 -5.56 -5.52 18.55
N GLN A 217 -6.47 -6.50 18.36
CA GLN A 217 -6.10 -7.87 17.96
C GLN A 217 -5.38 -7.92 16.61
N THR A 218 -5.86 -7.15 15.61
CA THR A 218 -5.21 -7.11 14.29
C THR A 218 -3.80 -6.53 14.34
N VAL A 219 -3.57 -5.53 15.20
CA VAL A 219 -2.26 -4.90 15.43
C VAL A 219 -1.28 -5.86 16.10
N HIS A 220 -1.73 -6.68 17.05
CA HIS A 220 -0.88 -7.68 17.72
C HIS A 220 -0.57 -8.90 16.86
N THR A 221 -1.38 -9.17 15.85
CA THR A 221 -1.17 -10.27 14.91
C THR A 221 -0.04 -9.92 13.94
N LYS A 222 1.21 -10.20 14.36
CA LYS A 222 2.40 -9.95 13.52
C LYS A 222 2.38 -10.81 12.25
N LYS A 223 1.99 -10.22 11.13
CA LYS A 223 2.15 -10.82 9.80
C LYS A 223 3.61 -10.74 9.35
N ALA A 224 4.19 -11.88 8.98
CA ALA A 224 5.54 -11.93 8.45
C ALA A 224 5.60 -11.49 7.00
N ARG A 225 6.75 -10.93 6.59
CA ARG A 225 7.06 -10.71 5.18
C ARG A 225 7.69 -11.97 4.62
N GLY A 226 6.86 -12.92 4.17
CA GLY A 226 7.33 -14.20 3.62
C GLY A 226 8.09 -14.04 2.29
N LEU A 227 7.80 -12.99 1.53
CA LEU A 227 8.46 -12.64 0.28
C LEU A 227 8.91 -11.17 0.30
N SER A 228 9.89 -10.82 -0.53
CA SER A 228 10.18 -9.41 -0.79
C SER A 228 9.08 -8.79 -1.66
N GLN A 229 8.87 -7.48 -1.54
CA GLN A 229 7.89 -6.75 -2.36
C GLN A 229 8.20 -6.87 -3.86
N LYS A 230 9.49 -6.89 -4.25
CA LYS A 230 9.89 -7.15 -5.65
C LYS A 230 9.47 -8.55 -6.10
N GLN A 231 9.63 -9.57 -5.25
CA GLN A 231 9.18 -10.92 -5.59
C GLN A 231 7.66 -11.01 -5.70
N LEU A 232 6.91 -10.26 -4.90
CA LEU A 232 5.44 -10.19 -4.95
C LEU A 232 4.90 -9.40 -6.13
N ALA A 233 5.58 -8.34 -6.55
CA ALA A 233 5.17 -7.51 -7.66
C ALA A 233 5.74 -7.96 -9.00
N GLY A 234 6.76 -8.82 -9.01
CA GLY A 234 7.53 -9.21 -10.20
C GLY A 234 8.58 -8.19 -10.63
N LEU A 235 8.47 -6.94 -10.17
CA LEU A 235 9.35 -5.83 -10.54
C LEU A 235 9.61 -4.87 -9.35
N SER A 236 10.67 -4.09 -9.46
CA SER A 236 10.97 -3.03 -8.48
C SER A 236 10.07 -1.83 -8.70
N CYS A 237 9.66 -1.14 -7.63
CA CYS A 237 8.80 0.04 -7.75
C CYS A 237 9.42 1.11 -8.67
N GLN A 238 10.75 1.24 -8.68
CA GLN A 238 11.46 2.12 -9.62
C GLN A 238 11.22 1.76 -11.09
N GLU A 239 11.22 0.47 -11.45
CA GLU A 239 10.91 0.02 -12.81
C GLU A 239 9.47 0.39 -13.19
N MET A 240 8.51 0.29 -12.25
CA MET A 240 7.12 0.72 -12.45
C MET A 240 7.05 2.21 -12.80
N PHE A 241 7.70 3.07 -12.00
CA PHE A 241 7.72 4.51 -12.25
C PHE A 241 8.38 4.84 -13.60
N ARG A 242 9.53 4.24 -13.91
CA ARG A 242 10.21 4.46 -15.21
C ARG A 242 9.34 4.10 -16.40
N ALA A 243 8.60 3.01 -16.32
CA ALA A 243 7.72 2.58 -17.41
C ALA A 243 6.58 3.57 -17.68
N HIS A 244 6.14 4.29 -16.65
CA HIS A 244 5.14 5.36 -16.76
C HIS A 244 5.75 6.75 -17.03
N GLY A 245 6.95 6.82 -17.61
CA GLY A 245 7.59 8.09 -18.02
C GLY A 245 8.10 8.95 -16.85
N MET A 246 8.12 8.38 -15.64
CA MET A 246 8.53 9.05 -14.41
C MET A 246 10.01 8.76 -14.12
N SER A 247 10.90 9.25 -14.98
CA SER A 247 12.36 9.06 -14.91
C SER A 247 13.12 10.17 -14.18
N ASP A 248 12.48 11.32 -13.97
CA ASP A 248 13.09 12.54 -13.41
C ASP A 248 13.45 12.49 -11.91
N PHE A 249 13.08 11.43 -11.18
CA PHE A 249 13.42 11.35 -9.77
C PHE A 249 14.83 10.79 -9.63
N ALA A 250 15.70 11.57 -8.99
CA ALA A 250 17.12 11.32 -8.76
C ALA A 250 17.46 9.86 -8.37
N LEU A 251 17.59 9.00 -9.39
CA LEU A 251 18.25 7.69 -9.58
C LEU A 251 18.32 6.64 -8.45
N HIS A 252 17.95 6.94 -7.22
CA HIS A 252 18.10 6.04 -6.08
C HIS A 252 16.83 5.22 -5.90
N GLY A 253 16.95 3.91 -6.07
CA GLY A 253 15.84 2.97 -5.86
C GLY A 253 15.18 3.07 -4.47
N ARG A 254 15.88 3.65 -3.49
CA ARG A 254 15.36 3.91 -2.13
C ARG A 254 14.23 4.93 -2.06
N ASN A 255 13.99 5.71 -3.12
CA ASN A 255 12.95 6.73 -3.15
C ASN A 255 11.60 6.18 -3.63
N TYR A 256 11.55 4.90 -4.02
CA TYR A 256 10.36 4.25 -4.55
C TYR A 256 10.02 3.02 -3.72
N HIS A 257 8.76 2.89 -3.35
CA HIS A 257 8.27 1.84 -2.47
C HIS A 257 6.98 1.23 -3.02
N TRP A 258 6.88 -0.09 -2.88
CA TRP A 258 5.58 -0.74 -2.91
C TRP A 258 4.90 -0.43 -1.58
N SER A 259 4.08 0.62 -1.56
CA SER A 259 3.39 1.10 -0.37
C SER A 259 2.18 0.21 -0.07
N HIS A 260 2.04 -0.20 1.18
CA HIS A 260 0.86 -0.95 1.61
C HIS A 260 -0.38 -0.04 1.60
N LEU A 261 -1.51 -0.55 1.10
CA LEU A 261 -2.81 0.12 1.26
C LEU A 261 -3.29 0.02 2.71
N VAL A 262 -3.23 -1.17 3.29
CA VAL A 262 -3.39 -1.41 4.73
C VAL A 262 -2.02 -1.77 5.29
N GLY A 263 -1.48 -0.91 6.16
CA GLY A 263 -0.15 -1.09 6.76
C GLY A 263 0.00 -2.42 7.49
N LEU A 264 1.17 -3.04 7.40
CA LEU A 264 1.49 -4.28 8.13
C LEU A 264 1.36 -4.12 9.65
N LEU A 265 1.62 -2.91 10.16
CA LEU A 265 1.50 -2.60 11.59
C LEU A 265 0.05 -2.52 12.07
N LEU A 266 -0.91 -2.43 11.14
CA LEU A 266 -2.35 -2.45 11.40
C LEU A 266 -2.96 -3.85 11.13
N GLY A 267 -2.13 -4.88 10.89
CA GLY A 267 -2.61 -6.22 10.52
C GLY A 267 -2.90 -6.41 9.02
N GLY A 268 -2.54 -5.43 8.18
CA GLY A 268 -2.66 -5.53 6.73
C GLY A 268 -1.83 -6.67 6.13
N GLU A 269 -2.29 -7.22 5.01
CA GLU A 269 -1.66 -8.39 4.37
C GLU A 269 -0.39 -8.03 3.61
N HIS A 270 0.61 -8.92 3.63
CA HIS A 270 1.77 -8.82 2.76
C HIS A 270 1.48 -9.41 1.38
N ALA A 271 0.58 -8.78 0.64
CA ALA A 271 0.08 -9.29 -0.65
C ALA A 271 0.10 -8.19 -1.71
N ILE A 272 0.20 -8.57 -2.99
CA ILE A 272 0.32 -7.60 -4.10
C ILE A 272 -0.96 -6.76 -4.25
N GLU A 273 -2.11 -7.36 -3.95
CA GLU A 273 -3.43 -6.75 -3.93
C GLU A 273 -3.59 -5.71 -2.81
N ASN A 274 -2.66 -5.69 -1.85
CA ASN A 274 -2.58 -4.70 -0.76
C ASN A 274 -1.39 -3.75 -0.97
N MET A 275 -0.86 -3.64 -2.19
CA MET A 275 0.27 -2.76 -2.50
C MET A 275 -0.02 -1.88 -3.70
N VAL A 276 0.47 -0.65 -3.64
CA VAL A 276 0.50 0.28 -4.77
C VAL A 276 1.89 0.89 -4.91
N PRO A 277 2.30 1.25 -6.13
CA PRO A 277 3.54 1.96 -6.33
C PRO A 277 3.42 3.39 -5.78
N GLY A 278 4.40 3.81 -4.99
CA GLY A 278 4.47 5.15 -4.40
C GLY A 278 5.91 5.59 -4.13
N THR A 279 6.11 6.85 -3.82
CA THR A 279 7.39 7.37 -3.34
C THR A 279 7.61 7.03 -1.86
N ALA A 280 8.86 7.06 -1.40
CA ALA A 280 9.20 6.88 0.00
C ALA A 280 8.47 7.89 0.89
N GLU A 281 8.36 9.14 0.44
CA GLU A 281 7.72 10.22 1.16
C GLU A 281 6.21 10.01 1.25
N SER A 282 5.56 9.52 0.17
CA SER A 282 4.14 9.15 0.23
C SER A 282 3.87 8.04 1.24
N ASN A 283 4.75 7.02 1.28
CA ASN A 283 4.65 5.92 2.25
C ASN A 283 4.85 6.42 3.69
N LEU A 284 5.79 7.33 3.91
CA LEU A 284 5.98 7.98 5.22
C LEU A 284 4.77 8.84 5.61
N ASN A 285 4.17 9.54 4.66
CA ASN A 285 2.96 10.33 4.91
C ASN A 285 1.78 9.44 5.31
N THR A 286 1.61 8.28 4.68
CA THR A 286 0.63 7.28 5.12
C THR A 286 0.89 6.83 6.55
N LEU A 287 2.14 6.45 6.88
CA LEU A 287 2.53 6.05 8.24
C LEU A 287 2.19 7.13 9.27
N HIS A 288 2.53 8.39 8.99
CA HIS A 288 2.39 9.48 9.95
C HIS A 288 0.96 10.00 10.08
N ALA A 289 0.26 10.16 8.97
CA ALA A 289 -1.06 10.78 8.97
C ALA A 289 -2.18 9.77 9.24
N VAL A 290 -2.03 8.52 8.78
CA VAL A 290 -3.07 7.49 8.84
C VAL A 290 -2.71 6.45 9.90
N GLU A 291 -1.62 5.71 9.71
CA GLU A 291 -1.36 4.51 10.51
C GLU A 291 -1.12 4.82 11.99
N ARG A 292 -0.32 5.85 12.29
CA ARG A 292 -0.10 6.31 13.67
C ARG A 292 -1.37 6.87 14.31
N ARG A 293 -2.26 7.51 13.53
CA ARG A 293 -3.54 8.01 14.07
C ARG A 293 -4.43 6.85 14.50
N ILE A 294 -4.53 5.81 13.69
CA ILE A 294 -5.31 4.62 14.04
C ILE A 294 -4.76 3.98 15.31
N LEU A 295 -3.44 3.79 15.40
CA LEU A 295 -2.81 3.27 16.62
C LEU A 295 -3.09 4.13 17.86
N GLN A 296 -3.01 5.45 17.71
CA GLN A 296 -3.33 6.39 18.79
C GLN A 296 -4.79 6.27 19.24
N LEU A 297 -5.74 6.18 18.30
CA LEU A 297 -7.16 5.99 18.62
C LEU A 297 -7.38 4.71 19.43
N LEU A 298 -6.76 3.60 19.04
CA LEU A 298 -6.84 2.34 19.80
C LEU A 298 -6.25 2.49 21.20
N GLN A 299 -5.13 3.21 21.35
CA GLN A 299 -4.53 3.52 22.66
C GLN A 299 -5.41 4.44 23.53
N GLU A 300 -6.22 5.30 22.90
CA GLU A 300 -7.21 6.17 23.54
C GLU A 300 -8.52 5.44 23.90
N GLY A 301 -8.57 4.12 23.72
CA GLY A 301 -9.72 3.27 24.09
C GLY A 301 -10.79 3.12 23.01
N VAL A 302 -10.49 3.51 21.76
CA VAL A 302 -11.37 3.16 20.62
C VAL A 302 -11.24 1.66 20.35
N MET A 303 -12.36 0.95 20.33
CA MET A 303 -12.36 -0.52 20.15
C MET A 303 -11.94 -0.93 18.74
N GLU A 304 -12.45 -0.21 17.74
CA GLU A 304 -12.20 -0.50 16.34
C GLU A 304 -12.25 0.77 15.49
N VAL A 305 -11.50 0.77 14.39
CA VAL A 305 -11.51 1.82 13.39
C VAL A 305 -11.80 1.20 12.03
N ASP A 306 -12.94 1.54 11.46
CA ASP A 306 -13.30 1.17 10.10
C ASP A 306 -12.51 2.01 9.11
N MET A 307 -11.82 1.34 8.20
CA MET A 307 -10.99 1.98 7.18
C MET A 307 -11.40 1.50 5.79
N VAL A 308 -11.73 2.46 4.93
CA VAL A 308 -11.91 2.25 3.48
C VAL A 308 -10.76 2.91 2.75
N VAL A 309 -9.94 2.11 2.08
CA VAL A 309 -8.76 2.55 1.33
C VAL A 309 -9.03 2.43 -0.17
N THR A 310 -9.05 3.56 -0.88
CA THR A 310 -9.40 3.64 -2.31
C THR A 310 -8.23 4.24 -3.11
N PRO A 311 -7.44 3.43 -3.84
CA PRO A 311 -6.50 3.96 -4.82
C PRO A 311 -7.25 4.57 -6.02
N ARG A 312 -6.84 5.77 -6.46
CA ARG A 312 -7.43 6.48 -7.59
C ARG A 312 -6.46 6.55 -8.75
N TYR A 313 -6.81 5.89 -9.85
CA TYR A 313 -5.99 5.85 -11.07
C TYR A 313 -6.45 6.90 -12.08
N PRO A 314 -5.57 7.29 -13.03
CA PRO A 314 -6.01 7.97 -14.26
C PRO A 314 -7.06 7.15 -15.03
N LYS A 315 -7.80 7.83 -15.91
CA LYS A 315 -8.83 7.20 -16.76
C LYS A 315 -8.25 6.18 -17.73
N ASP A 316 -7.05 6.47 -18.25
CA ASP A 316 -6.30 5.56 -19.11
C ASP A 316 -6.01 4.25 -18.35
N PRO A 317 -6.55 3.09 -18.78
CA PRO A 317 -6.40 1.80 -18.09
C PRO A 317 -4.96 1.29 -18.03
N ASP A 318 -4.09 1.73 -18.95
CA ASP A 318 -2.71 1.25 -19.04
C ASP A 318 -1.83 1.87 -17.96
N ILE A 319 -2.27 2.94 -17.29
CA ILE A 319 -1.51 3.56 -16.20
C ILE A 319 -1.71 2.78 -14.90
N LEU A 320 -0.66 2.13 -14.41
CA LEU A 320 -0.69 1.33 -13.17
C LEU A 320 -0.25 2.11 -11.93
N LEU A 321 0.09 3.39 -12.09
CA LEU A 321 0.36 4.31 -10.98
C LEU A 321 -0.94 4.99 -10.54
N PRO A 322 -1.42 4.78 -9.31
CA PRO A 322 -2.49 5.61 -8.79
C PRO A 322 -1.99 7.05 -8.66
N LYS A 323 -2.84 8.05 -8.89
CA LYS A 323 -2.55 9.47 -8.63
C LYS A 323 -2.48 9.76 -7.13
N HIS A 324 -3.35 9.13 -6.37
CA HIS A 324 -3.46 9.24 -4.93
C HIS A 324 -4.24 8.07 -4.35
N VAL A 325 -4.19 7.93 -3.04
CA VAL A 325 -4.98 6.97 -2.26
C VAL A 325 -5.81 7.74 -1.25
N HIS A 326 -7.13 7.49 -1.25
CA HIS A 326 -8.02 7.99 -0.21
C HIS A 326 -8.13 6.99 0.93
N PHE A 327 -7.97 7.49 2.16
CA PHE A 327 -8.21 6.77 3.39
C PHE A 327 -9.41 7.40 4.07
N GLN A 328 -10.53 6.70 4.10
CA GLN A 328 -11.70 7.09 4.88
C GLN A 328 -11.65 6.29 6.19
N LEU A 329 -11.56 7.00 7.30
CA LEU A 329 -11.55 6.42 8.64
C LEU A 329 -12.86 6.76 9.33
N ALA A 330 -13.47 5.79 9.98
CA ALA A 330 -14.65 5.98 10.82
C ALA A 330 -14.48 5.19 12.13
N TRP A 331 -14.92 5.76 13.24
CA TRP A 331 -14.89 5.10 14.55
C TRP A 331 -15.96 5.69 15.47
N SER A 332 -16.28 4.95 16.53
CA SER A 332 -17.16 5.44 17.59
C SER A 332 -16.37 5.66 18.88
N GLN A 333 -16.58 6.81 19.52
CA GLN A 333 -15.96 7.14 20.80
C GLN A 333 -16.98 7.89 21.67
N ALA A 334 -17.17 7.45 22.91
CA ALA A 334 -18.13 8.04 23.86
C ALA A 334 -19.55 8.26 23.27
N GLY A 335 -20.04 7.30 22.48
CA GLY A 335 -21.38 7.35 21.86
C GLY A 335 -21.51 8.29 20.65
N ARG A 336 -20.41 8.91 20.19
CA ARG A 336 -20.39 9.72 18.96
C ARG A 336 -19.63 9.00 17.86
N THR A 337 -20.15 9.09 16.63
CA THR A 337 -19.45 8.60 15.44
C THR A 337 -18.60 9.71 14.86
N HIS A 338 -17.33 9.41 14.65
CA HIS A 338 -16.34 10.28 14.04
C HIS A 338 -15.96 9.75 12.67
N SER A 339 -15.64 10.65 11.75
CA SER A 339 -15.05 10.28 10.47
C SER A 339 -14.08 11.33 9.96
N GLU A 340 -13.04 10.87 9.28
CA GLU A 340 -12.09 11.72 8.57
C GLU A 340 -11.69 11.07 7.25
N THR A 341 -11.32 11.90 6.27
CA THR A 341 -10.77 11.44 5.00
C THR A 341 -9.38 12.05 4.81
N LEU A 342 -8.39 11.21 4.53
CA LEU A 342 -7.06 11.62 4.14
C LEU A 342 -6.78 11.24 2.69
N THR A 343 -6.09 12.12 1.97
CA THR A 343 -5.66 11.88 0.59
C THR A 343 -4.14 11.90 0.52
N ILE A 344 -3.55 10.74 0.26
CA ILE A 344 -2.09 10.59 0.11
C ILE A 344 -1.74 10.54 -1.38
N TYR A 345 -1.00 11.54 -1.84
CA TYR A 345 -0.49 11.58 -3.21
C TYR A 345 0.72 10.67 -3.35
N THR A 346 0.58 9.65 -4.19
CA THR A 346 1.54 8.54 -4.39
C THR A 346 2.88 9.01 -4.94
N VAL A 347 2.87 10.15 -5.66
CA VAL A 347 4.05 10.78 -6.27
C VAL A 347 4.59 11.95 -5.44
N SER A 348 4.08 12.13 -4.21
CA SER A 348 4.55 13.22 -3.33
C SER A 348 6.04 13.11 -3.06
N ARG A 349 6.77 14.22 -3.16
CA ARG A 349 8.22 14.29 -2.89
C ARG A 349 8.55 14.89 -1.55
N ARG A 350 7.53 15.24 -0.77
CA ARG A 350 7.68 15.96 0.49
C ARG A 350 7.04 15.12 1.59
N PRO A 351 7.79 14.73 2.61
CA PRO A 351 7.19 14.21 3.81
C PRO A 351 6.45 15.34 4.54
N LEU A 352 5.49 14.99 5.38
CA LEU A 352 4.90 15.95 6.31
C LEU A 352 5.98 16.44 7.27
N THR A 353 6.14 17.75 7.40
CA THR A 353 7.03 18.34 8.41
C THR A 353 6.45 18.17 9.81
N ARG A 354 7.25 18.48 10.84
CA ARG A 354 6.75 18.47 12.24
C ARG A 354 5.58 19.43 12.44
N SER A 355 5.74 20.67 12.00
CA SER A 355 4.71 21.71 12.11
C SER A 355 3.39 21.33 11.43
N MET A 356 3.47 20.64 10.28
CA MET A 356 2.30 20.09 9.59
C MET A 356 1.58 19.01 10.41
N ARG A 357 2.34 18.06 10.99
CA ARG A 357 1.74 17.00 11.83
C ARG A 357 1.09 17.59 13.09
N ASP A 358 1.75 18.55 13.72
CA ASP A 358 1.23 19.25 14.90
C ASP A 358 -0.08 19.98 14.56
N ALA A 359 -0.14 20.64 13.39
CA ALA A 359 -1.36 21.28 12.90
C ALA A 359 -2.52 20.30 12.67
N LEU A 360 -2.24 19.16 12.03
CA LEU A 360 -3.23 18.11 11.79
C LEU A 360 -3.78 17.55 13.11
N GLN A 361 -2.91 17.37 14.10
CA GLN A 361 -3.30 16.90 15.42
C GLN A 361 -4.20 17.92 16.14
N LEU A 362 -3.84 19.20 16.14
CA LEU A 362 -4.68 20.27 16.72
C LEU A 362 -6.06 20.34 16.08
N ILE A 363 -6.15 20.12 14.76
CA ILE A 363 -7.43 20.09 14.05
C ILE A 363 -8.27 18.90 14.49
N ARG A 364 -7.67 17.70 14.58
CA ARG A 364 -8.36 16.50 15.07
C ARG A 364 -8.87 16.67 16.50
N GLU A 365 -8.07 17.27 17.38
CA GLU A 365 -8.46 17.58 18.76
C GLU A 365 -9.63 18.56 18.80
N ALA A 366 -9.60 19.61 17.98
CA ALA A 366 -10.69 20.56 17.91
C ALA A 366 -11.96 19.97 17.27
N ASP A 367 -11.81 19.05 16.32
CA ASP A 367 -12.92 18.32 15.69
C ASP A 367 -13.55 17.32 16.67
N ALA A 368 -12.75 16.67 17.52
CA ALA A 368 -13.21 15.78 18.60
C ALA A 368 -13.82 16.55 19.78
N GLY A 369 -13.33 17.76 20.05
CA GLY A 369 -13.63 18.57 21.23
C GLY A 369 -14.69 19.65 21.01
N ASP A 370 -15.95 19.22 21.01
CA ASP A 370 -17.01 19.86 21.81
C ASP A 370 -17.14 19.13 23.16
N THR A 371 -15.99 18.93 23.79
CA THR A 371 -15.84 18.59 25.20
C THR A 371 -14.84 19.59 25.77
N SER A 372 -15.34 20.41 26.68
CA SER A 372 -14.59 21.45 27.38
C SER A 372 -13.19 20.95 27.79
N PRO A 373 -12.16 21.83 27.73
CA PRO A 373 -10.83 21.45 28.15
C PRO A 373 -10.90 20.97 29.60
N LYS A 374 -10.46 19.73 29.86
CA LYS A 374 -10.02 19.38 31.21
C LYS A 374 -8.83 20.29 31.51
N ALA A 375 -9.09 21.28 32.35
CA ALA A 375 -8.04 22.12 32.90
C ALA A 375 -7.04 21.26 33.66
N GLY A 376 -5.75 21.55 33.44
CA GLY A 376 -4.67 21.36 34.41
C GLY A 376 -4.20 19.93 34.65
N TYR A 377 -2.97 19.66 34.20
CA TYR A 377 -1.89 19.25 35.10
C TYR A 377 -0.62 20.03 34.74
#